data_AF-A0A4R1HVT4-F1
#
_entry.id   AF-A0A4R1HVT4-F1
#
_cell.length_a   1.000
_cell.length_b   1.000
_cell.length_c   1.000
_cell.angle_alpha   90.00
_cell.angle_beta   90.00
_cell.angle_gamma   90.00
#
_symmetry.space_group_name_H-M   'P 1'
#
loop_
_entity.id
_entity.type
_entity.pdbx_description
1 polymer ?
#
loop_
_entity_poly.entity_id
_entity_poly.type
_entity_poly.pdbx_seq_one_letter_code
_entity_poly.pdbx_strand_id
1 'polypeptide(L)'
;MTAADRPAETPDPQPEEPDLASALQLDTDEALTGPSDTDPLDAGYVPPDRPYGVDDNAVTPAGEREGESHEDRIDRELPDVEPGGDPDRSGRIVGAETGADGEVTVDGAGTEVGVDGGAASAEEAAVHDVDASLEPVVDDRPVGDPEVSADLDADADHANEAEADAEWDAVDDPDFGPDA
;
A
#
# COMPACT_ATOMS: atom_id res chain seq x y z
N MET A 1 -39.51 -19.50 71.37
CA MET A 1 -39.81 -18.75 70.14
C MET A 1 -38.50 -18.60 69.38
N THR A 2 -38.45 -19.24 68.22
CA THR A 2 -37.28 -19.52 67.38
C THR A 2 -36.65 -18.26 66.82
N ALA A 3 -35.31 -18.17 66.90
CA ALA A 3 -34.52 -17.21 66.12
C ALA A 3 -34.72 -17.52 64.64
N ALA A 4 -35.31 -16.58 63.89
CA ALA A 4 -35.45 -16.71 62.45
C ALA A 4 -34.05 -16.59 61.82
N ASP A 5 -33.58 -17.71 61.28
CA ASP A 5 -32.45 -17.83 60.37
C ASP A 5 -32.72 -16.94 59.15
N ARG A 6 -31.88 -15.92 58.92
CA ARG A 6 -31.97 -15.11 57.70
C ARG A 6 -31.49 -15.99 56.54
N PRO A 7 -32.25 -16.11 55.43
CA PRO A 7 -31.75 -16.81 54.26
C PRO A 7 -30.48 -16.10 53.77
N ALA A 8 -29.43 -16.88 53.47
CA ALA A 8 -28.23 -16.35 52.83
C ALA A 8 -28.62 -15.67 51.52
N GLU A 9 -28.38 -14.36 51.41
CA GLU A 9 -28.42 -13.67 50.13
C GLU A 9 -27.51 -14.43 49.16
N THR A 10 -28.07 -14.90 48.05
CA THR A 10 -27.26 -15.39 46.94
C THR A 10 -26.50 -14.17 46.42
N PRO A 11 -25.16 -14.16 46.41
CA PRO A 11 -24.44 -13.02 45.89
C PRO A 11 -24.91 -12.78 44.46
N ASP A 12 -25.28 -11.54 44.15
CA ASP A 12 -25.61 -11.15 42.78
C ASP A 12 -24.48 -11.60 41.85
N PRO A 13 -24.80 -12.14 40.64
CA PRO A 13 -23.78 -12.47 39.67
C PRO A 13 -22.97 -11.19 39.43
N GLN A 14 -21.69 -11.23 39.79
CA GLN A 14 -20.80 -10.12 39.47
C GLN A 14 -20.80 -9.99 37.94
N PRO A 15 -20.91 -8.77 37.39
CA PRO A 15 -20.63 -8.59 35.98
C PRO A 15 -19.22 -9.11 35.76
N GLU A 16 -19.08 -10.15 34.93
CA GLU A 16 -17.78 -10.59 34.45
C GLU A 16 -17.10 -9.34 33.86
N GLU A 17 -15.92 -8.96 34.36
CA GLU A 17 -15.22 -7.82 33.77
C GLU A 17 -15.01 -8.12 32.29
N PRO A 18 -15.33 -7.17 31.38
CA PRO A 18 -15.14 -7.39 29.97
C PRO A 18 -13.69 -7.77 29.74
N ASP A 19 -13.45 -8.89 29.05
CA ASP A 19 -12.11 -9.34 28.74
C ASP A 19 -11.43 -8.29 27.86
N LEU A 20 -10.58 -7.48 28.50
CA LEU A 20 -9.85 -6.42 27.82
C LEU A 20 -8.93 -6.98 26.73
N ALA A 21 -8.54 -8.26 26.81
CA ALA A 21 -7.76 -8.89 25.75
C ALA A 21 -8.59 -9.06 24.48
N SER A 22 -9.86 -9.49 24.60
CA SER A 22 -10.79 -9.62 23.48
C SER A 22 -11.14 -8.25 22.87
N ALA A 23 -11.32 -7.20 23.67
CA ALA A 23 -11.60 -5.86 23.16
C ALA A 23 -10.41 -5.20 22.41
N LEU A 24 -9.20 -5.75 22.55
CA LEU A 24 -8.01 -5.33 21.81
C LEU A 24 -7.79 -6.15 20.53
N GLN A 25 -8.42 -7.32 20.41
CA GLN A 25 -8.43 -8.12 19.20
C GLN A 25 -9.54 -7.59 18.29
N LEU A 26 -9.16 -7.15 17.09
CA LEU A 26 -10.10 -6.74 16.05
C LEU A 26 -10.55 -7.99 15.27
N ASP A 27 -11.84 -8.11 14.98
CA ASP A 27 -12.32 -9.20 14.12
C ASP A 27 -11.98 -8.89 12.64
N THR A 28 -12.19 -9.84 11.74
CA THR A 28 -11.88 -9.69 10.30
C THR A 28 -12.61 -8.51 9.66
N ASP A 29 -13.84 -8.24 10.10
CA ASP A 29 -14.65 -7.10 9.66
C ASP A 29 -14.09 -5.76 10.13
N GLU A 30 -13.56 -5.67 11.35
CA GLU A 30 -12.93 -4.42 11.83
C GLU A 30 -11.48 -4.24 11.34
N ALA A 31 -10.73 -5.33 11.19
CA ALA A 31 -9.36 -5.31 10.69
C ALA A 31 -9.28 -5.28 9.15
N LEU A 32 -10.42 -5.42 8.45
CA LEU A 32 -10.51 -5.54 6.99
C LEU A 32 -9.53 -6.58 6.43
N THR A 33 -9.28 -7.65 7.18
CA THR A 33 -8.28 -8.66 6.84
C THR A 33 -8.99 -10.01 6.70
N GLY A 34 -9.07 -10.56 5.49
CA GLY A 34 -9.71 -11.87 5.26
C GLY A 34 -11.23 -11.83 5.05
N PRO A 35 -11.90 -12.99 4.90
CA PRO A 35 -13.34 -13.06 4.67
C PRO A 35 -14.14 -12.60 5.90
N SER A 36 -15.16 -11.76 5.68
CA SER A 36 -16.04 -11.19 6.71
C SER A 36 -16.78 -12.24 7.56
N ASP A 37 -17.13 -13.37 6.95
CA ASP A 37 -17.93 -14.41 7.61
C ASP A 37 -17.09 -15.49 8.32
N THR A 38 -15.80 -15.25 8.59
CA THR A 38 -14.89 -16.25 9.16
C THR A 38 -14.06 -15.69 10.30
N ASP A 39 -13.93 -16.47 11.38
CA ASP A 39 -13.01 -16.17 12.48
C ASP A 39 -11.57 -16.15 11.92
N PRO A 40 -10.80 -15.06 12.13
CA PRO A 40 -9.42 -14.98 11.64
C PRO A 40 -8.54 -16.11 12.19
N LEU A 41 -8.88 -16.68 13.35
CA LEU A 41 -8.18 -17.79 14.00
C LEU A 41 -8.58 -19.16 13.42
N ASP A 42 -9.71 -19.26 12.73
CA ASP A 42 -10.15 -20.49 12.05
C ASP A 42 -9.42 -20.70 10.70
N ALA A 43 -8.81 -19.65 10.15
CA ALA A 43 -7.91 -19.73 9.00
C ALA A 43 -6.54 -20.30 9.43
N GLY A 44 -6.54 -21.54 9.90
CA GLY A 44 -5.31 -22.25 10.23
C GLY A 44 -4.48 -22.52 8.97
N TYR A 45 -3.29 -21.94 8.87
CA TYR A 45 -2.31 -22.38 7.88
C TYR A 45 -1.90 -23.81 8.22
N VAL A 46 -2.25 -24.76 7.35
CA VAL A 46 -1.76 -26.13 7.41
C VAL A 46 -0.45 -26.15 6.64
N PRO A 47 0.72 -26.24 7.31
CA PRO A 47 1.98 -26.36 6.59
C PRO A 47 1.97 -27.61 5.72
N PRO A 48 2.67 -27.61 4.58
CA PRO A 48 2.77 -28.82 3.76
C PRO A 48 3.35 -29.97 4.59
N ASP A 49 2.85 -31.18 4.36
CA ASP A 49 3.30 -32.41 5.04
C ASP A 49 4.81 -32.68 4.86
N ARG A 50 5.44 -32.01 3.89
CA ARG A 50 6.88 -32.07 3.64
C ARG A 50 7.44 -30.67 3.42
N PRO A 51 8.60 -30.32 4.03
CA PRO A 51 9.23 -29.03 3.77
C PRO A 51 9.68 -28.94 2.31
N TYR A 52 9.58 -27.74 1.73
CA TYR A 52 10.03 -27.50 0.36
C TYR A 52 11.55 -27.65 0.24
N GLY A 53 11.99 -28.18 -0.90
CA GLY A 53 13.39 -28.26 -1.30
C GLY A 53 14.26 -29.29 -0.57
N VAL A 54 13.69 -30.14 0.30
CA VAL A 54 14.44 -31.19 1.00
C VAL A 54 14.95 -32.31 0.09
N ASP A 55 14.34 -32.47 -1.08
CA ASP A 55 14.72 -33.46 -2.09
C ASP A 55 15.51 -32.84 -3.25
N ASP A 56 15.82 -31.54 -3.18
CA ASP A 56 16.51 -30.84 -4.27
C ASP A 56 17.98 -31.27 -4.37
N ASN A 57 18.52 -31.32 -5.58
CA ASN A 57 19.95 -31.59 -5.78
C ASN A 57 20.82 -30.57 -5.05
N ALA A 58 20.38 -29.31 -4.97
CA ALA A 58 21.07 -28.24 -4.28
C ALA A 58 21.36 -28.56 -2.80
N VAL A 59 20.53 -29.36 -2.12
CA VAL A 59 20.77 -29.73 -0.71
C VAL A 59 21.68 -30.96 -0.54
N THR A 60 22.22 -31.50 -1.63
CA THR A 60 23.10 -32.68 -1.60
C THR A 60 24.58 -32.28 -1.69
N PRO A 61 25.52 -33.05 -1.10
CA PRO A 61 26.96 -32.80 -1.25
C PRO A 61 27.49 -32.91 -2.68
N ALA A 62 26.71 -33.49 -3.60
CA ALA A 62 27.04 -33.55 -5.02
C ALA A 62 26.59 -32.26 -5.72
N GLY A 63 25.35 -31.84 -5.51
CA GLY A 63 24.84 -30.58 -6.07
C GLY A 63 25.58 -29.36 -5.58
N GLU A 64 26.04 -29.32 -4.32
CA GLU A 64 26.91 -28.24 -3.81
C GLU A 64 28.22 -28.08 -4.61
N ARG A 65 28.76 -29.18 -5.17
CA ARG A 65 29.99 -29.16 -5.97
C ARG A 65 29.74 -28.83 -7.43
N GLU A 66 28.60 -29.26 -7.96
CA GLU A 66 28.22 -29.05 -9.36
C GLU A 66 27.61 -27.66 -9.58
N GLY A 67 26.94 -27.13 -8.55
CA GLY A 67 26.06 -25.98 -8.66
C GLY A 67 24.71 -26.36 -9.29
N GLU A 68 23.70 -25.54 -9.02
CA GLU A 68 22.41 -25.64 -9.69
C GLU A 68 22.47 -24.89 -11.03
N SER A 69 21.84 -25.43 -12.08
CA SER A 69 21.72 -24.73 -13.36
C SER A 69 20.64 -23.64 -13.30
N HIS A 70 20.66 -22.71 -14.25
CA HIS A 70 19.62 -21.68 -14.32
C HIS A 70 18.29 -22.28 -14.78
N GLU A 71 18.32 -23.24 -15.70
CA GLU A 71 17.13 -23.94 -16.16
C GLU A 71 16.44 -24.71 -15.01
N ASP A 72 17.20 -25.41 -14.17
CA ASP A 72 16.64 -26.14 -13.01
C ASP A 72 15.93 -25.20 -12.02
N ARG A 73 16.40 -23.95 -11.89
CA ARG A 73 15.78 -22.93 -11.04
C ARG A 73 14.45 -22.43 -11.62
N ILE A 74 14.41 -22.20 -12.93
CA ILE A 74 13.18 -21.78 -13.63
C ILE A 74 12.14 -22.90 -13.56
N ASP A 75 12.53 -24.16 -13.73
CA ASP A 75 11.60 -25.30 -13.67
C ASP A 75 10.93 -25.47 -12.29
N ARG A 76 11.50 -24.91 -11.22
CA ARG A 76 10.93 -24.91 -9.87
C ARG A 76 9.99 -23.73 -9.61
N GLU A 77 10.10 -22.63 -10.35
CA GLU A 77 9.26 -21.45 -10.12
C GLU A 77 7.77 -21.78 -10.38
N LEU A 78 6.93 -21.44 -9.41
CA LEU A 78 5.48 -21.48 -9.56
C LEU A 78 5.01 -20.10 -10.02
N PRO A 79 4.16 -20.02 -11.06
CA PRO A 79 3.54 -18.75 -11.45
C PRO A 79 2.75 -18.17 -10.28
N ASP A 80 2.85 -16.86 -10.09
CA ASP A 80 2.01 -16.16 -9.12
C ASP A 80 0.54 -16.36 -9.45
N VAL A 81 -0.24 -16.72 -8.44
CA VAL A 81 -1.70 -16.86 -8.57
C VAL A 81 -2.31 -15.49 -8.32
N GLU A 82 -2.63 -14.78 -9.40
CA GLU A 82 -3.33 -13.50 -9.30
C GLU A 82 -4.68 -13.71 -8.57
N PRO A 83 -4.92 -13.08 -7.41
CA PRO A 83 -6.27 -12.99 -6.87
C PRO A 83 -7.10 -12.25 -7.91
N GLY A 84 -8.17 -12.88 -8.41
CA GLY A 84 -8.99 -12.45 -9.56
C GLY A 84 -8.82 -10.98 -9.89
N GLY A 85 -7.97 -10.70 -10.89
CA GLY A 85 -7.37 -9.39 -11.07
C GLY A 85 -8.42 -8.29 -11.18
N ASP A 86 -8.37 -7.35 -10.24
CA ASP A 86 -8.99 -6.04 -10.42
C ASP A 86 -8.22 -5.33 -11.56
N PRO A 87 -8.80 -5.20 -12.76
CA PRO A 87 -8.12 -4.63 -13.91
C PRO A 87 -7.78 -3.15 -13.72
N ASP A 88 -8.41 -2.49 -12.77
CA ASP A 88 -8.29 -1.05 -12.51
C ASP A 88 -7.28 -0.74 -11.38
N ARG A 89 -6.64 -1.78 -10.82
CA ARG A 89 -5.64 -1.65 -9.76
C ARG A 89 -4.35 -1.00 -10.27
N SER A 90 -4.09 0.21 -9.80
CA SER A 90 -2.83 0.97 -9.91
C SER A 90 -1.58 0.24 -9.41
N GLY A 91 -0.44 0.60 -10.00
CA GLY A 91 0.90 0.11 -9.69
C GLY A 91 1.21 -1.27 -10.27
N ARG A 92 0.32 -1.84 -11.11
CA ARG A 92 0.55 -3.12 -11.77
C ARG A 92 1.29 -2.88 -13.10
N ILE A 93 2.46 -3.51 -13.25
CA ILE A 93 3.14 -3.58 -14.54
C ILE A 93 2.61 -4.80 -15.31
N VAL A 94 1.94 -4.56 -16.44
CA VAL A 94 1.56 -5.61 -17.39
C VAL A 94 2.56 -5.68 -18.54
N GLY A 95 2.72 -6.85 -19.14
CA GLY A 95 3.59 -7.01 -20.32
C GLY A 95 3.18 -6.06 -21.45
N ALA A 96 4.16 -5.51 -22.17
CA ALA A 96 3.90 -4.62 -23.28
C ALA A 96 2.99 -5.25 -24.33
N GLU A 97 2.21 -4.41 -25.01
CA GLU A 97 1.36 -4.87 -26.09
C GLU A 97 2.18 -5.59 -27.16
N THR A 98 1.65 -6.74 -27.54
CA THR A 98 2.27 -7.61 -28.52
C THR A 98 1.99 -7.05 -29.92
N GLY A 99 3.01 -7.03 -30.77
CA GLY A 99 2.87 -6.63 -32.17
C GLY A 99 1.88 -7.52 -32.94
N ALA A 100 1.52 -7.11 -34.16
CA ALA A 100 0.58 -7.85 -35.01
C ALA A 100 1.05 -9.29 -35.36
N ASP A 101 2.34 -9.56 -35.18
CA ASP A 101 3.01 -10.85 -35.35
C ASP A 101 2.99 -11.74 -34.10
N GLY A 102 2.48 -11.25 -32.97
CA GLY A 102 2.42 -12.01 -31.73
C GLY A 102 3.73 -11.98 -30.92
N GLU A 103 4.68 -11.12 -31.28
CA GLU A 103 5.92 -10.92 -30.52
C GLU A 103 5.91 -9.60 -29.74
N VAL A 104 6.50 -9.59 -28.54
CA VAL A 104 6.62 -8.36 -27.75
C VAL A 104 7.60 -7.44 -28.48
N THR A 105 7.21 -6.18 -28.67
CA THR A 105 8.02 -5.21 -29.45
C THR A 105 9.40 -4.96 -28.83
N VAL A 106 9.51 -5.10 -27.50
CA VAL A 106 10.75 -5.04 -26.74
C VAL A 106 10.70 -6.07 -25.60
N ASP A 107 11.68 -6.96 -25.55
CA ASP A 107 11.81 -7.94 -24.47
C ASP A 107 11.99 -7.26 -23.10
N GLY A 108 11.18 -7.67 -22.12
CA GLY A 108 11.11 -7.06 -20.80
C GLY A 108 10.41 -5.70 -20.72
N ALA A 109 9.79 -5.21 -21.80
CA ALA A 109 8.96 -4.02 -21.72
C ALA A 109 7.63 -4.32 -21.02
N GLY A 110 7.25 -3.42 -20.12
CA GLY A 110 5.98 -3.44 -19.42
C GLY A 110 5.35 -2.05 -19.38
N THR A 111 4.04 -2.02 -19.28
CA THR A 111 3.25 -0.80 -19.12
C THR A 111 2.55 -0.86 -17.77
N GLU A 112 2.63 0.23 -17.04
CA GLU A 112 1.87 0.41 -15.82
C GLU A 112 0.38 0.62 -16.16
N VAL A 113 -0.50 -0.11 -15.48
CA VAL A 113 -1.95 -0.02 -15.67
C VAL A 113 -2.65 0.32 -14.36
N GLY A 114 -3.68 1.15 -14.47
CA GLY A 114 -4.38 1.80 -13.36
C GLY A 114 -4.13 3.31 -13.36
N VAL A 115 -4.58 4.01 -12.32
CA VAL A 115 -4.24 5.41 -12.06
C VAL A 115 -2.79 5.46 -11.59
N ASP A 116 -1.87 5.80 -12.47
CA ASP A 116 -0.46 5.87 -12.13
C ASP A 116 0.31 6.95 -12.91
N GLY A 117 1.46 7.33 -12.36
CA GLY A 117 2.51 7.97 -13.14
C GLY A 117 3.85 8.09 -12.43
N GLY A 118 4.57 6.97 -12.22
CA GLY A 118 6.05 6.90 -12.12
C GLY A 118 6.81 7.73 -11.06
N ALA A 119 6.12 8.56 -10.28
CA ALA A 119 6.65 9.44 -9.24
C ALA A 119 5.60 9.68 -8.13
N ALA A 120 4.55 8.87 -8.09
CA ALA A 120 3.45 9.01 -7.17
C ALA A 120 3.92 8.84 -5.71
N SER A 121 3.68 9.87 -4.91
CA SER A 121 3.83 9.81 -3.45
C SER A 121 2.92 8.72 -2.88
N ALA A 122 3.21 8.21 -1.67
CA ALA A 122 2.37 7.20 -1.00
C ALA A 122 0.87 7.59 -0.87
N GLU A 123 0.52 8.85 -1.03
CA GLU A 123 -0.87 9.35 -1.06
C GLU A 123 -1.64 9.02 -2.34
N GLU A 124 -0.98 8.90 -3.50
CA GLU A 124 -1.66 8.64 -4.79
C GLU A 124 -2.03 7.15 -4.94
N ALA A 125 -1.22 6.26 -4.37
CA ALA A 125 -1.44 4.81 -4.39
C ALA A 125 -2.64 4.34 -3.52
N ALA A 126 -3.26 5.25 -2.76
CA ALA A 126 -4.41 4.96 -1.89
C ALA A 126 -5.77 5.35 -2.50
N VAL A 127 -5.80 5.81 -3.76
CA VAL A 127 -7.04 6.22 -4.44
C VAL A 127 -7.69 5.01 -5.12
N HIS A 128 -9.00 4.83 -4.92
CA HIS A 128 -9.82 3.81 -5.58
C HIS A 128 -10.81 4.46 -6.53
N ASP A 129 -11.11 3.81 -7.65
CA ASP A 129 -12.24 4.20 -8.49
C ASP A 129 -13.55 3.90 -7.73
N VAL A 130 -14.46 4.87 -7.76
CA VAL A 130 -15.78 4.75 -7.16
C VAL A 130 -16.80 5.02 -8.25
N ASP A 131 -17.72 4.09 -8.46
CA ASP A 131 -18.85 4.23 -9.39
C ASP A 131 -19.76 5.45 -9.10
N ALA A 132 -19.50 6.19 -8.02
CA ALA A 132 -20.22 7.37 -7.61
C ALA A 132 -19.47 8.65 -8.00
N SER A 133 -20.12 9.50 -8.80
CA SER A 133 -19.66 10.86 -9.02
C SER A 133 -19.68 11.64 -7.70
N LEU A 134 -18.51 12.07 -7.23
CA LEU A 134 -18.40 13.03 -6.12
C LEU A 134 -18.66 14.43 -6.66
N GLU A 135 -19.80 15.03 -6.29
CA GLU A 135 -20.05 16.45 -6.53
C GLU A 135 -19.16 17.25 -5.57
N PRO A 136 -18.20 18.06 -6.05
CA PRO A 136 -17.35 18.85 -5.17
C PRO A 136 -18.22 19.84 -4.41
N VAL A 137 -18.07 19.86 -3.08
CA VAL A 137 -18.68 20.92 -2.26
C VAL A 137 -17.90 22.21 -2.56
N VAL A 138 -18.42 23.02 -3.47
CA VAL A 138 -17.88 24.35 -3.74
C VAL A 138 -18.19 25.21 -2.52
N ASP A 139 -17.15 25.52 -1.75
CA ASP A 139 -17.27 26.51 -0.68
C ASP A 139 -17.19 27.91 -1.29
N ASP A 140 -18.34 28.53 -1.56
CA ASP A 140 -18.44 29.89 -2.10
C ASP A 140 -18.05 30.98 -1.07
N ARG A 141 -17.63 30.59 0.15
CA ARG A 141 -17.08 31.55 1.11
C ARG A 141 -15.69 31.97 0.62
N PRO A 142 -15.41 33.28 0.51
CA PRO A 142 -14.06 33.70 0.24
C PRO A 142 -13.18 33.20 1.38
N VAL A 143 -12.22 32.31 1.09
CA VAL A 143 -11.09 32.02 1.96
C VAL A 143 -10.17 33.24 1.92
N GLY A 144 -10.69 34.37 2.38
CA GLY A 144 -9.90 35.56 2.67
C GLY A 144 -9.28 35.32 4.02
N ASP A 145 -8.20 34.54 4.05
CA ASP A 145 -7.35 34.51 5.23
C ASP A 145 -6.63 35.87 5.30
N PRO A 146 -6.87 36.67 6.37
CA PRO A 146 -6.30 38.00 6.48
C PRO A 146 -4.78 37.96 6.64
N GLU A 147 -4.21 36.87 7.17
CA GLU A 147 -2.75 36.69 7.27
C GLU A 147 -2.18 36.46 5.88
N VAL A 148 -2.78 35.55 5.10
CA VAL A 148 -2.36 35.31 3.70
C VAL A 148 -2.51 36.56 2.84
N SER A 149 -3.58 37.33 3.03
CA SER A 149 -3.77 38.59 2.30
C SER A 149 -2.72 39.64 2.66
N ALA A 150 -2.37 39.74 3.94
CA ALA A 150 -1.34 40.66 4.41
C ALA A 150 0.05 40.25 3.94
N ASP A 151 0.35 38.95 3.90
CA ASP A 151 1.61 38.42 3.39
C ASP A 151 1.73 38.69 1.87
N LEU A 152 0.66 38.44 1.10
CA LEU A 152 0.63 38.74 -0.33
C LEU A 152 0.74 40.26 -0.63
N ASP A 153 0.14 41.11 0.20
CA ASP A 153 0.27 42.56 0.10
C ASP A 153 1.69 43.03 0.46
N ALA A 154 2.34 42.37 1.43
CA ALA A 154 3.73 42.66 1.81
C ALA A 154 4.72 42.26 0.70
N ASP A 155 4.45 41.14 0.03
CA ASP A 155 5.27 40.60 -1.06
C ASP A 155 4.90 41.18 -2.44
N ALA A 156 3.91 42.08 -2.52
CA ALA A 156 3.43 42.64 -3.79
C ALA A 156 4.53 43.33 -4.61
N ASP A 157 5.50 43.96 -3.93
CA ASP A 157 6.66 44.61 -4.57
C ASP A 157 7.81 43.63 -4.85
N HIS A 158 7.74 42.41 -4.31
CA HIS A 158 8.72 41.32 -4.44
C HIS A 158 8.22 40.17 -5.33
N ALA A 159 7.09 40.36 -6.02
CA ALA A 159 6.45 39.31 -6.83
C ALA A 159 7.35 38.71 -7.93
N ASN A 160 8.41 39.43 -8.35
CA ASN A 160 9.39 38.98 -9.35
C ASN A 160 10.79 38.75 -8.74
N GLU A 161 10.94 38.75 -7.41
CA GLU A 161 12.24 38.57 -6.74
C GLU A 161 12.84 37.20 -7.06
N ALA A 162 12.01 36.15 -7.11
CA ALA A 162 12.45 34.82 -7.53
C ALA A 162 12.95 34.79 -9.00
N GLU A 163 12.37 35.60 -9.89
CA GLU A 163 12.83 35.71 -11.27
C GLU A 163 14.16 36.48 -11.34
N ALA A 164 14.29 37.57 -10.58
CA ALA A 164 15.50 38.37 -10.52
C ALA A 164 16.69 37.61 -9.89
N ASP A 165 16.45 36.81 -8.85
CA ASP A 165 17.47 35.94 -8.23
C ASP A 165 17.92 34.86 -9.22
N ALA A 166 17.00 34.25 -9.95
CA ALA A 166 17.34 33.26 -10.99
C ALA A 166 18.15 33.87 -12.15
N GLU A 167 17.83 35.11 -12.56
CA GLU A 167 18.61 35.85 -13.55
C GLU A 167 20.01 36.20 -13.02
N TRP A 168 20.14 36.56 -11.74
CA TRP A 168 21.42 36.87 -11.12
C TRP A 168 22.31 35.62 -11.00
N ASP A 169 21.74 34.50 -10.53
CA ASP A 169 22.42 33.22 -10.46
C ASP A 169 22.90 32.76 -11.85
N ALA A 170 22.07 32.88 -12.88
CA ALA A 170 22.45 32.51 -14.25
C ALA A 170 23.59 33.37 -14.84
N VAL A 171 23.77 34.61 -14.35
CA VAL A 171 24.79 35.55 -14.83
C VAL A 171 26.09 35.46 -14.03
N ASP A 172 26.03 35.20 -12.72
CA ASP A 172 27.19 35.17 -11.82
C ASP A 172 27.69 33.74 -11.51
N ASP A 173 26.98 32.69 -11.94
CA ASP A 173 27.43 31.30 -11.87
C ASP A 173 28.48 31.00 -12.97
N PRO A 174 29.74 30.70 -12.60
CA PRO A 174 30.82 30.43 -13.55
C PRO A 174 30.60 29.15 -14.39
N ASP A 175 29.67 28.27 -14.01
CA ASP A 175 29.37 27.03 -14.73
C ASP A 175 28.31 27.21 -15.84
N PHE A 176 27.60 28.35 -15.90
CA PHE A 176 26.51 28.60 -16.85
C PHE A 176 26.63 29.88 -17.70
N GLY A 177 27.71 30.66 -17.53
CA GLY A 177 27.98 31.85 -18.34
C GLY A 177 28.25 31.54 -19.83
N PRO A 178 28.24 32.56 -20.72
CA PRO A 178 28.43 32.36 -22.17
C PRO A 178 29.83 31.87 -22.59
N ASP A 179 30.76 31.76 -21.64
CA ASP A 179 32.13 31.26 -21.82
C ASP A 179 32.37 29.87 -21.17
N ALA A 180 31.32 29.21 -20.64
CA ALA A 180 31.36 27.81 -20.17
C ALA A 180 31.26 26.78 -21.32
#